data_AF-A0A654BQX7-F1
#
_entry.id   AF-A0A654BQX7-F1
#
_cell.length_a   1.000
_cell.length_b   1.000
_cell.length_c   1.000
_cell.angle_alpha   90.00
_cell.angle_beta   90.00
_cell.angle_gamma   90.00
#
_symmetry.space_group_name_H-M   'P 1'
#
loop_
_entity.id
_entity.type
_entity.pdbx_description
1 polymer ?
#
loop_
_entity_poly.entity_id
_entity_poly.type
_entity_poly.pdbx_seq_one_letter_code
_entity_poly.pdbx_strand_id
1 'polypeptide(L)'
;MSYVKMNCFVAHYMLVKLANDYLKYSYHLTINHVKLLYFILYLYDENKHIDISQLEMYNKRSKFSILKMLQYLYQNNWISKERDDKDQRKLVITMSEQQKNKIHLLFNEIDEMLESRKIVINQRVSNHILYFIKCGEVLDDMDEQLMINNLSLEEVYLLAILLNNDNKMTVKYMRYKTQVGIVSLSSIIKKLNQKGYIIKERSLEDERTIILKLNDCKASLILSIIESCYNTLKQGMKNL
;
A
#
# COMPACT_ATOMS: atom_id res chain seq x y z
N MET A 1 -8.44 -19.33 13.32
CA MET A 1 -7.40 -18.43 12.79
C MET A 1 -6.18 -18.45 13.70
N SER A 2 -4.96 -18.65 13.19
CA SER A 2 -3.75 -18.48 14.02
C SER A 2 -3.37 -17.01 14.11
N TYR A 3 -2.97 -16.55 15.30
CA TYR A 3 -2.44 -15.21 15.57
C TYR A 3 -1.34 -14.80 14.57
N VAL A 4 -0.57 -15.78 14.08
CA VAL A 4 0.48 -15.62 13.06
C VAL A 4 -0.06 -15.08 11.74
N LYS A 5 -1.18 -15.58 11.22
CA LYS A 5 -1.75 -15.13 9.93
C LYS A 5 -2.21 -13.68 9.99
N MET A 6 -2.88 -13.30 11.08
CA MET A 6 -3.34 -11.94 11.31
C MET A 6 -2.17 -10.96 11.45
N ASN A 7 -1.14 -11.31 12.21
CA ASN A 7 0.07 -10.49 12.33
C ASN A 7 0.80 -10.33 11.00
N CYS A 8 0.83 -11.39 10.19
CA CYS A 8 1.40 -11.32 8.84
C CYS A 8 0.65 -10.29 7.98
N PHE A 9 -0.69 -10.35 7.93
CA PHE A 9 -1.52 -9.36 7.23
C PHE A 9 -1.27 -7.93 7.75
N VAL A 10 -1.38 -7.72 9.05
CA VAL A 10 -1.19 -6.42 9.72
C VAL A 10 0.16 -5.81 9.35
N ALA A 11 1.21 -6.62 9.33
CA ALA A 11 2.54 -6.13 9.12
C ALA A 11 2.84 -5.84 7.64
N HIS A 12 2.30 -6.61 6.68
CA HIS A 12 2.37 -6.27 5.25
C HIS A 12 1.60 -4.98 4.94
N TYR A 13 0.40 -4.83 5.52
CA TYR A 13 -0.39 -3.61 5.38
C TYR A 13 0.37 -2.38 5.90
N MET A 14 0.94 -2.49 7.11
CA MET A 14 1.70 -1.40 7.72
C MET A 14 2.96 -1.04 6.96
N LEU A 15 3.64 -2.03 6.38
CA LEU A 15 4.81 -1.81 5.55
C LEU A 15 4.47 -0.95 4.33
N VAL A 16 3.44 -1.33 3.57
CA VAL A 16 3.03 -0.56 2.38
C VAL A 16 2.55 0.82 2.77
N LYS A 17 1.77 0.93 3.84
CA LYS A 17 1.26 2.21 4.34
C LYS A 17 2.39 3.17 4.70
N LEU A 18 3.36 2.73 5.48
CA LEU A 18 4.48 3.59 5.91
C LEU A 18 5.36 4.01 4.74
N ALA A 19 5.66 3.10 3.81
CA ALA A 19 6.40 3.44 2.61
C ALA A 19 5.62 4.42 1.71
N ASN A 20 4.31 4.27 1.57
CA ASN A 20 3.47 5.22 0.84
C ASN A 20 3.40 6.60 1.51
N ASP A 21 3.29 6.66 2.84
CA ASP A 21 3.34 7.94 3.57
C ASP A 21 4.71 8.61 3.36
N TYR A 22 5.80 7.86 3.46
CA TYR A 22 7.14 8.37 3.17
C TYR A 22 7.27 8.91 1.74
N LEU A 23 6.83 8.15 0.73
CA LEU A 23 6.81 8.59 -0.67
C LEU A 23 6.02 9.88 -0.86
N LYS A 24 4.85 9.98 -0.22
CA LYS A 24 3.95 11.12 -0.34
C LYS A 24 4.54 12.39 0.26
N TYR A 25 5.13 12.29 1.46
CA TYR A 25 5.60 13.45 2.21
C TYR A 25 7.03 13.85 1.87
N SER A 26 7.91 12.91 1.54
CA SER A 26 9.32 13.19 1.20
C SER A 26 9.51 13.50 -0.29
N TYR A 27 8.77 12.82 -1.17
CA TYR A 27 8.99 12.88 -2.62
C TYR A 27 7.79 13.29 -3.44
N HIS A 28 6.62 13.44 -2.81
CA HIS A 28 5.35 13.63 -3.51
C HIS A 28 5.10 12.56 -4.59
N LEU A 29 5.50 11.32 -4.28
CA LEU A 29 5.31 10.15 -5.13
C LEU A 29 4.27 9.22 -4.53
N THR A 30 3.85 8.26 -5.35
CA THR A 30 3.00 7.13 -4.96
C THR A 30 3.68 5.84 -5.39
N ILE A 31 3.26 4.70 -4.87
CA ILE A 31 3.77 3.40 -5.33
C ILE A 31 3.67 3.20 -6.85
N ASN A 32 2.64 3.75 -7.51
CA ASN A 32 2.53 3.68 -8.97
C ASN A 32 3.64 4.44 -9.70
N HIS A 33 4.12 5.56 -9.14
CA HIS A 33 5.26 6.26 -9.69
C HIS A 33 6.53 5.42 -9.51
N VAL A 34 6.72 4.79 -8.34
CA VAL A 34 7.84 3.86 -8.08
C VAL A 34 7.81 2.68 -9.05
N LYS A 35 6.64 2.08 -9.28
CA LYS A 35 6.44 1.00 -10.27
C LYS A 35 6.84 1.43 -11.68
N LEU A 36 6.46 2.65 -12.08
CA LEU A 36 6.80 3.18 -13.39
C LEU A 36 8.30 3.46 -13.52
N LEU A 37 8.93 4.04 -12.48
CA LEU A 37 10.37 4.26 -12.45
C LEU A 37 11.15 2.93 -12.49
N TYR A 38 10.69 1.93 -11.73
CA TYR A 38 11.28 0.59 -11.74
C TYR A 38 11.23 -0.04 -13.13
N PHE A 39 10.09 0.08 -13.82
CA PHE A 39 9.96 -0.41 -15.19
C PHE A 39 10.94 0.29 -16.14
N ILE A 40 11.00 1.63 -16.11
CA ILE A 40 11.85 2.40 -17.02
C ILE A 40 13.35 2.14 -16.74
N LEU A 41 13.74 1.96 -15.48
CA LEU A 41 15.15 1.78 -15.13
C LEU A 41 15.67 0.36 -15.39
N TYR A 42 14.87 -0.67 -15.14
CA TYR A 42 15.37 -2.06 -15.13
C TYR A 42 14.77 -2.96 -16.21
N LEU A 43 13.56 -2.65 -16.70
CA LEU A 43 12.84 -3.52 -17.65
C LEU A 43 12.81 -2.92 -19.06
N TYR A 44 13.04 -1.63 -19.17
CA TYR A 44 13.05 -0.92 -20.43
C TYR A 44 14.48 -0.76 -20.97
N ASP A 45 14.62 -0.94 -22.28
CA ASP A 45 15.87 -0.76 -22.99
C ASP A 45 15.96 0.71 -23.46
N GLU A 46 16.93 1.47 -22.91
CA GLU A 46 17.11 2.91 -23.16
C GLU A 46 17.21 3.25 -24.66
N ASN A 47 17.59 2.29 -25.50
CA ASN A 47 17.75 2.47 -26.95
C ASN A 47 16.49 2.15 -27.77
N LYS A 48 15.37 1.78 -27.12
CA LYS A 48 14.10 1.51 -27.80
C LYS A 48 13.14 2.69 -27.63
N HIS A 49 11.97 2.61 -28.27
CA HIS A 49 10.85 3.52 -28.00
C HIS A 49 9.93 2.88 -26.96
N ILE A 50 9.37 3.70 -26.05
CA ILE A 50 8.35 3.20 -25.13
C ILE A 50 7.05 3.07 -25.92
N ASP A 51 6.64 1.83 -26.18
CA ASP A 51 5.27 1.56 -26.55
C ASP A 51 4.39 1.73 -25.31
N ILE A 52 3.54 2.76 -25.32
CA ILE A 52 2.58 3.03 -24.24
C ILE A 52 1.73 1.78 -23.95
N SER A 53 1.46 0.95 -24.96
CA SER A 53 0.71 -0.30 -24.81
C SER A 53 1.42 -1.27 -23.86
N GLN A 54 2.76 -1.33 -23.87
CA GLN A 54 3.55 -2.14 -22.94
C GLN A 54 3.46 -1.58 -21.50
N LEU A 55 3.47 -0.25 -21.36
CA LEU A 55 3.26 0.39 -20.06
C LEU A 55 1.84 0.14 -19.53
N GLU A 56 0.83 0.15 -20.39
CA GLU A 56 -0.56 -0.17 -20.04
C GLU A 56 -0.68 -1.60 -19.52
N MET A 57 -0.09 -2.56 -20.24
CA MET A 57 -0.07 -3.96 -19.83
C MET A 57 0.67 -4.17 -18.50
N TYR A 58 1.85 -3.56 -18.32
CA TYR A 58 2.62 -3.72 -17.10
C TYR A 58 1.95 -3.04 -15.89
N ASN A 59 1.42 -1.83 -16.09
CA ASN A 59 0.85 -1.05 -15.00
C ASN A 59 -0.60 -1.41 -14.66
N LYS A 60 -1.31 -2.13 -15.54
CA LYS A 60 -2.76 -2.37 -15.45
C LYS A 60 -3.55 -1.06 -15.27
N ARG A 61 -3.10 0.01 -15.94
CA ARG A 61 -3.68 1.36 -15.86
C ARG A 61 -3.95 1.88 -17.26
N SER A 62 -4.93 2.78 -17.36
CA SER A 62 -5.26 3.42 -18.63
C SER A 62 -4.12 4.29 -19.15
N LYS A 63 -3.99 4.39 -20.48
CA LYS A 63 -3.10 5.33 -21.17
C LYS A 63 -3.09 6.72 -20.57
N PHE A 64 -4.26 7.28 -20.29
CA PHE A 64 -4.39 8.62 -19.73
C PHE A 64 -3.70 8.74 -18.36
N SER A 65 -3.90 7.75 -17.49
CA SER A 65 -3.28 7.72 -16.16
C SER A 65 -1.76 7.63 -16.25
N ILE A 66 -1.25 6.77 -17.14
CA ILE A 66 0.19 6.62 -17.38
C ILE A 66 0.80 7.91 -17.91
N LEU A 67 0.17 8.54 -18.91
CA LEU A 67 0.65 9.81 -19.47
C LEU A 67 0.70 10.92 -18.41
N LYS A 68 -0.28 10.97 -17.50
CA LYS A 68 -0.28 11.92 -16.39
C LYS A 68 0.88 11.66 -15.42
N MET A 69 1.14 10.40 -15.07
CA MET A 69 2.29 10.03 -14.23
C MET A 69 3.62 10.36 -14.93
N LEU A 70 3.77 10.05 -16.22
CA LEU A 70 4.96 10.39 -16.99
C LEU A 70 5.19 11.90 -17.08
N GLN A 71 4.13 12.68 -17.28
CA GLN A 71 4.21 14.14 -17.24
C GLN A 71 4.71 14.63 -15.87
N TYR A 72 4.19 14.07 -14.78
CA TYR A 72 4.61 14.42 -13.44
C TYR A 72 6.08 14.07 -13.17
N LEU A 73 6.50 12.86 -13.55
CA LEU A 73 7.89 12.41 -13.38
C LEU A 73 8.87 13.30 -14.18
N TYR A 74 8.49 13.69 -15.40
CA TYR A 74 9.27 14.62 -16.21
C TYR A 74 9.39 16.00 -15.55
N GLN A 75 8.27 16.58 -15.11
CA GLN A 75 8.26 17.90 -14.46
C GLN A 75 9.10 17.95 -13.17
N ASN A 76 9.20 16.83 -12.46
CA ASN A 76 9.97 16.71 -11.23
C ASN A 76 11.38 16.14 -11.44
N ASN A 77 11.86 16.13 -12.70
CA ASN A 77 13.19 15.69 -13.09
C ASN A 77 13.55 14.28 -12.56
N TRP A 78 12.60 13.34 -12.70
CA TRP A 78 12.85 11.91 -12.49
C TRP A 78 13.20 11.19 -13.79
N ILE A 79 12.70 11.69 -14.91
CA ILE A 79 12.94 11.16 -16.25
C ILE A 79 13.07 12.31 -17.25
N SER A 80 13.70 12.05 -18.38
CA SER A 80 13.63 12.87 -19.59
C SER A 80 12.63 12.28 -20.56
N LYS A 81 11.94 13.13 -21.32
CA LYS A 81 11.04 12.67 -22.39
C LYS A 81 11.09 13.59 -23.59
N GLU A 82 11.06 13.00 -24.76
CA GLU A 82 11.08 13.68 -26.05
C GLU A 82 10.07 13.05 -27.00
N ARG A 83 9.73 13.77 -28.08
CA ARG A 83 8.94 13.21 -29.18
C ARG A 83 9.89 12.51 -30.14
N ASP A 84 9.43 11.43 -30.73
CA ASP A 84 10.21 10.78 -31.80
C ASP A 84 10.25 11.67 -33.04
N ASP A 85 11.42 11.77 -33.66
CA ASP A 85 11.66 12.61 -34.85
C ASP A 85 10.93 12.08 -36.09
N LYS A 86 10.64 10.77 -36.15
CA LYS A 86 9.98 10.11 -37.30
C LYS A 86 8.47 10.02 -37.13
N ASP A 87 7.96 9.90 -35.90
CA ASP A 87 6.54 9.92 -35.56
C ASP A 87 6.31 10.68 -34.24
N GLN A 88 5.98 11.97 -34.33
CA GLN A 88 5.74 12.83 -33.16
C GLN A 88 4.62 12.37 -32.22
N ARG A 89 3.84 11.34 -32.60
CA ARG A 89 2.85 10.72 -31.70
C ARG A 89 3.51 9.78 -30.69
N LYS A 90 4.73 9.31 -30.96
CA LYS A 90 5.52 8.45 -30.07
C LYS A 90 6.32 9.27 -29.07
N LEU A 91 6.55 8.68 -27.90
CA LEU A 91 7.35 9.26 -26.82
C LEU A 91 8.61 8.43 -26.64
N VAL A 92 9.75 9.11 -26.61
CA VAL A 92 11.04 8.55 -26.20
C VAL A 92 11.25 8.97 -24.75
N ILE A 93 11.57 8.02 -23.88
CA ILE A 93 11.87 8.28 -22.47
C ILE A 93 13.29 7.81 -22.22
N THR A 94 14.09 8.69 -21.62
CA THR A 94 15.49 8.47 -21.31
C THR A 94 15.78 8.88 -19.87
N MET A 95 16.89 8.37 -19.32
CA MET A 95 17.39 8.76 -18.01
C MET A 95 18.85 9.17 -18.10
N SER A 96 19.19 10.36 -17.61
CA SER A 96 20.58 10.73 -17.39
C SER A 96 21.15 9.97 -16.18
N GLU A 97 22.47 9.85 -16.08
CA GLU A 97 23.13 9.23 -14.91
C GLU A 97 22.74 9.90 -13.59
N GLN A 98 22.50 11.22 -13.59
CA GLN A 98 22.00 11.93 -12.42
C GLN A 98 20.57 11.48 -12.03
N GLN A 99 19.69 11.28 -13.00
CA GLN A 99 18.33 10.78 -12.77
C GLN A 99 18.36 9.33 -12.28
N LYS A 100 19.21 8.47 -12.87
CA LYS A 100 19.41 7.08 -12.41
C LYS A 100 19.88 7.05 -10.95
N ASN A 101 20.89 7.84 -10.61
CA ASN A 101 21.40 7.94 -9.23
C ASN A 101 20.31 8.41 -8.25
N LYS A 102 19.49 9.39 -8.65
CA LYS A 102 18.35 9.86 -7.84
C LYS A 102 17.32 8.75 -7.59
N ILE A 103 17.03 7.93 -8.60
CA ILE A 103 16.10 6.80 -8.46
C ILE A 103 16.71 5.69 -7.59
N HIS A 104 17.99 5.40 -7.75
CA HIS A 104 18.69 4.43 -6.90
C HIS A 104 18.71 4.85 -5.43
N LEU A 105 18.91 6.14 -5.14
CA LEU A 105 18.80 6.66 -3.76
C LEU A 105 17.40 6.42 -3.18
N LEU A 106 16.35 6.78 -3.93
CA LEU A 106 14.98 6.50 -3.53
C LEU A 106 14.73 5.00 -3.27
N PHE A 107 15.26 4.13 -4.14
CA PHE A 107 15.11 2.68 -3.98
C PHE A 107 15.87 2.19 -2.76
N ASN A 108 17.09 2.65 -2.51
CA ASN A 108 17.85 2.29 -1.31
C ASN A 108 17.14 2.71 -0.02
N GLU A 109 16.53 3.90 0.01
CA GLU A 109 15.75 4.35 1.18
C GLU A 109 14.52 3.48 1.43
N ILE A 110 13.78 3.11 0.37
CA ILE A 110 12.67 2.14 0.48
C ILE A 110 13.22 0.80 0.97
N ASP A 111 14.36 0.37 0.43
CA ASP A 111 14.98 -0.90 0.78
C ASP A 111 15.35 -0.96 2.27
N GLU A 112 16.01 0.07 2.80
CA GLU A 112 16.32 0.21 4.23
C GLU A 112 15.07 0.16 5.12
N MET A 113 13.96 0.76 4.68
CA MET A 113 12.68 0.68 5.40
C MET A 113 12.12 -0.74 5.44
N LEU A 114 12.32 -1.53 4.37
CA LEU A 114 11.87 -2.92 4.27
C LEU A 114 12.77 -3.87 5.05
N GLU A 115 14.09 -3.65 4.97
CA GLU A 115 15.15 -4.35 5.69
C GLU A 115 14.92 -4.35 7.20
N SER A 116 14.58 -3.19 7.77
CA SER A 116 14.25 -3.06 9.19
C SER A 116 13.04 -3.91 9.64
N ARG A 117 12.28 -4.49 8.70
CA ARG A 117 11.06 -5.28 8.91
C ARG A 117 11.16 -6.70 8.36
N LYS A 118 12.38 -7.18 8.04
CA LYS A 118 12.69 -8.51 7.48
C LYS A 118 12.12 -9.72 8.21
N ILE A 119 11.73 -9.60 9.48
CA ILE A 119 11.12 -10.71 10.23
C ILE A 119 9.71 -11.03 9.67
N VAL A 120 9.05 -10.03 9.08
CA VAL A 120 7.68 -10.13 8.53
C VAL A 120 7.70 -10.48 7.05
N ILE A 121 8.65 -9.90 6.32
CA ILE A 121 8.90 -10.14 4.91
C ILE A 121 9.58 -11.50 4.80
N ASN A 122 9.08 -12.40 3.97
CA ASN A 122 9.74 -13.70 3.78
C ASN A 122 11.22 -13.49 3.45
N GLN A 123 12.14 -14.13 4.19
CA GLN A 123 13.61 -13.93 4.09
C GLN A 123 14.21 -14.25 2.70
N ARG A 124 13.39 -14.73 1.75
CA ARG A 124 13.80 -15.18 0.41
C ARG A 124 13.59 -14.15 -0.70
N VAL A 125 13.03 -12.98 -0.40
CA VAL A 125 12.78 -11.95 -1.42
C VAL A 125 14.12 -11.45 -1.96
N SER A 126 14.33 -11.62 -3.26
CA SER A 126 15.58 -11.22 -3.94
C SER A 126 15.59 -9.75 -4.38
N ASN A 127 14.41 -9.13 -4.48
CA ASN A 127 14.24 -7.75 -4.92
C ASN A 127 13.16 -7.07 -4.08
N HIS A 128 13.57 -6.29 -3.09
CA HIS A 128 12.66 -5.65 -2.13
C HIS A 128 11.78 -4.57 -2.77
N ILE A 129 12.26 -3.87 -3.80
CA ILE A 129 11.45 -2.88 -4.53
C ILE A 129 10.32 -3.56 -5.29
N LEU A 130 10.63 -4.64 -6.00
CA LEU A 130 9.61 -5.43 -6.69
C LEU A 130 8.60 -6.01 -5.71
N TYR A 131 9.06 -6.49 -4.55
CA TYR A 131 8.19 -6.96 -3.47
C TYR A 131 7.29 -5.86 -2.93
N PHE A 132 7.81 -4.65 -2.67
CA PHE A 132 7.01 -3.52 -2.24
C PHE A 132 5.93 -3.17 -3.25
N ILE A 133 6.30 -3.04 -4.53
CA ILE A 133 5.36 -2.81 -5.64
C ILE A 133 4.28 -3.89 -5.64
N LYS A 134 4.68 -5.16 -5.58
CA LYS A 134 3.74 -6.28 -5.66
C LYS A 134 2.82 -6.35 -4.46
N CYS A 135 3.33 -6.02 -3.28
CA CYS A 135 2.52 -5.93 -2.06
C CYS A 135 1.43 -4.87 -2.22
N GLY A 136 1.76 -3.68 -2.72
CA GLY A 136 0.75 -2.65 -2.97
C GLY A 136 -0.30 -3.07 -4.00
N GLU A 137 0.08 -3.74 -5.09
CA GLU A 137 -0.90 -4.29 -6.05
C GLU A 137 -1.87 -5.26 -5.40
N VAL A 138 -1.36 -6.16 -4.56
CA VAL A 138 -2.18 -7.16 -3.89
C VAL A 138 -3.09 -6.54 -2.84
N LEU A 139 -2.68 -5.44 -2.21
CA LEU A 139 -3.55 -4.67 -1.32
C LEU A 139 -4.63 -3.90 -2.08
N ASP A 140 -4.32 -3.32 -3.24
CA ASP A 140 -5.31 -2.69 -4.11
C ASP A 140 -6.37 -3.71 -4.58
N ASP A 141 -5.94 -4.87 -5.08
CA ASP A 141 -6.83 -5.98 -5.49
C ASP A 141 -7.68 -6.48 -4.30
N MET A 142 -7.11 -6.48 -3.08
CA MET A 142 -7.81 -6.89 -1.86
C MET A 142 -8.89 -5.88 -1.44
N ASP A 143 -8.62 -4.58 -1.56
CA ASP A 143 -9.61 -3.54 -1.24
C ASP A 143 -10.85 -3.69 -2.12
N GLU A 144 -10.67 -3.97 -3.42
CA GLU A 144 -11.77 -4.26 -4.36
C GLU A 144 -12.60 -5.49 -3.94
N GLN A 145 -11.94 -6.56 -3.49
CA GLN A 145 -12.62 -7.77 -3.02
C GLN A 145 -13.45 -7.52 -1.75
N LEU A 146 -12.92 -6.72 -0.82
CA LEU A 146 -13.57 -6.40 0.45
C LEU A 146 -14.84 -5.55 0.28
N MET A 147 -14.98 -4.83 -0.84
CA MET A 147 -16.19 -4.07 -1.16
C MET A 147 -17.43 -4.97 -1.23
N ILE A 148 -17.29 -6.26 -1.58
CA ILE A 148 -18.38 -7.25 -1.53
C ILE A 148 -18.90 -7.43 -0.09
N ASN A 149 -18.01 -7.34 0.90
CA ASN A 149 -18.34 -7.39 2.32
C ASN A 149 -18.75 -6.02 2.88
N ASN A 150 -18.89 -4.99 2.04
CA ASN A 150 -19.09 -3.61 2.45
C ASN A 150 -18.03 -3.16 3.48
N LEU A 151 -16.78 -3.55 3.28
CA LEU A 151 -15.64 -3.16 4.10
C LEU A 151 -14.52 -2.63 3.21
N SER A 152 -13.77 -1.64 3.69
CA SER A 152 -12.48 -1.28 3.12
C SER A 152 -11.34 -2.03 3.80
N LEU A 153 -10.19 -2.08 3.15
CA LEU A 153 -8.96 -2.63 3.68
C LEU A 153 -8.52 -1.89 4.96
N GLU A 154 -8.69 -0.57 5.01
CA GLU A 154 -8.45 0.24 6.22
C GLU A 154 -9.37 -0.17 7.39
N GLU A 155 -10.63 -0.49 7.11
CA GLU A 155 -11.59 -0.97 8.11
C GLU A 155 -11.17 -2.35 8.63
N VAL A 156 -10.81 -3.28 7.75
CA VAL A 156 -10.31 -4.62 8.12
C VAL A 156 -9.01 -4.52 8.92
N TYR A 157 -8.11 -3.62 8.55
CA TYR A 157 -6.88 -3.36 9.29
C TYR A 157 -7.16 -2.91 10.73
N LEU A 158 -8.09 -1.98 10.95
CA LEU A 158 -8.49 -1.56 12.29
C LEU A 158 -9.07 -2.72 13.12
N LEU A 159 -9.92 -3.55 12.50
CA LEU A 159 -10.51 -4.71 13.15
C LEU A 159 -9.43 -5.75 13.54
N ALA A 160 -8.43 -5.97 12.69
CA ALA A 160 -7.30 -6.84 13.00
C ALA A 160 -6.47 -6.33 14.18
N ILE A 161 -6.22 -5.01 14.26
CA ILE A 161 -5.53 -4.44 15.43
C ILE A 161 -6.40 -4.57 16.69
N LEU A 162 -7.72 -4.41 16.60
CA LEU A 162 -8.62 -4.61 17.74
C LEU A 162 -8.61 -6.06 18.25
N LEU A 163 -8.66 -7.03 17.34
CA LEU A 163 -8.51 -8.46 17.66
C LEU A 163 -7.15 -8.77 18.33
N ASN A 164 -6.08 -8.12 17.88
CA ASN A 164 -4.74 -8.27 18.46
C ASN A 164 -4.57 -7.68 19.86
N ASN A 165 -5.56 -6.92 20.37
CA ASN A 165 -5.51 -6.30 21.69
C ASN A 165 -6.79 -6.65 22.46
N ASP A 166 -7.03 -7.95 22.61
CA ASP A 166 -8.11 -8.51 23.44
C ASP A 166 -9.50 -7.94 23.12
N ASN A 167 -9.76 -7.66 21.84
CA ASN A 167 -11.01 -7.12 21.34
C ASN A 167 -11.43 -5.75 21.90
N LYS A 168 -10.55 -5.07 22.65
CA LYS A 168 -10.88 -3.84 23.38
C LYS A 168 -9.68 -2.90 23.49
N MET A 169 -9.85 -1.65 23.09
CA MET A 169 -8.84 -0.61 23.35
C MET A 169 -9.42 0.79 23.33
N THR A 170 -8.65 1.77 23.78
CA THR A 170 -9.02 3.19 23.64
C THR A 170 -8.76 3.70 22.23
N VAL A 171 -9.51 4.71 21.79
CA VAL A 171 -9.25 5.41 20.51
C VAL A 171 -7.83 6.00 20.49
N LYS A 172 -7.34 6.48 21.64
CA LYS A 172 -5.97 7.00 21.78
C LYS A 172 -4.93 5.91 21.49
N TYR A 173 -5.12 4.72 22.04
CA TYR A 173 -4.21 3.59 21.82
C TYR A 173 -4.31 3.04 20.39
N MET A 174 -5.52 2.99 19.83
CA MET A 174 -5.75 2.63 18.43
C MET A 174 -4.97 3.54 17.49
N ARG A 175 -5.03 4.86 17.72
CA ARG A 175 -4.27 5.85 16.94
C ARG A 175 -2.77 5.59 17.02
N TYR A 176 -2.26 5.36 18.23
CA TYR A 176 -0.85 5.05 18.45
C TYR A 176 -0.41 3.77 17.71
N LYS A 177 -1.21 2.70 17.74
CA LYS A 177 -0.89 1.44 17.06
C LYS A 177 -0.99 1.53 15.54
N THR A 178 -1.99 2.24 15.03
CA THR A 178 -2.31 2.27 13.60
C THR A 178 -1.55 3.35 12.81
N GLN A 179 -1.00 4.36 13.51
CA GLN A 179 -0.43 5.56 12.89
C GLN A 179 -1.41 6.22 11.89
N VAL A 180 -2.73 6.03 12.06
CA VAL A 180 -3.75 6.69 11.24
C VAL A 180 -3.99 8.09 11.78
N GLY A 181 -4.07 9.08 10.89
CA GLY A 181 -4.42 10.46 11.25
C GLY A 181 -5.77 10.56 11.96
N ILE A 182 -5.94 11.55 12.84
CA ILE A 182 -7.11 11.63 13.73
C ILE A 182 -8.46 11.73 12.99
N VAL A 183 -8.47 12.47 11.87
CA VAL A 183 -9.67 12.68 11.04
C VAL A 183 -10.07 11.38 10.36
N SER A 184 -9.13 10.72 9.69
CA SER A 184 -9.34 9.44 9.01
C SER A 184 -9.79 8.36 10.00
N LEU A 185 -9.10 8.25 11.15
CA LEU A 185 -9.45 7.26 12.17
C LEU A 185 -10.88 7.44 12.69
N SER A 186 -11.28 8.69 12.94
CA SER A 186 -12.64 8.99 13.41
C SER A 186 -13.70 8.62 12.38
N SER A 187 -13.44 8.84 11.10
CA SER A 187 -14.32 8.44 10.00
C SER A 187 -14.47 6.92 9.91
N ILE A 188 -13.35 6.18 9.98
CA ILE A 188 -13.35 4.71 9.93
C ILE A 188 -14.11 4.12 11.13
N ILE A 189 -13.85 4.60 12.35
CA ILE A 189 -14.57 4.17 13.56
C ILE A 189 -16.07 4.40 13.41
N LYS A 190 -16.49 5.57 12.88
CA LYS A 190 -17.90 5.87 12.66
C LYS A 190 -18.55 4.87 11.72
N LYS A 191 -17.90 4.54 10.59
CA LYS A 191 -18.39 3.55 9.63
C LYS A 191 -18.48 2.16 10.24
N LEU A 192 -17.43 1.70 10.92
CA LEU A 192 -17.42 0.38 11.59
C LEU A 192 -18.52 0.26 12.65
N ASN A 193 -18.78 1.33 13.42
CA ASN A 193 -19.84 1.37 14.41
C ASN A 193 -21.23 1.34 13.74
N GLN A 194 -21.44 2.09 12.66
CA GLN A 194 -22.68 2.07 11.88
C GLN A 194 -22.95 0.70 11.23
N LYS A 195 -21.89 0.01 10.79
CA LYS A 195 -21.96 -1.35 10.25
C LYS A 195 -22.09 -2.43 11.33
N GLY A 196 -22.03 -2.05 12.60
CA GLY A 196 -22.19 -2.96 13.75
C GLY A 196 -21.00 -3.88 14.02
N TYR A 197 -19.82 -3.61 13.48
CA TYR A 197 -18.60 -4.40 13.74
C TYR A 197 -17.95 -4.07 15.08
N ILE A 198 -18.15 -2.84 15.57
CA ILE A 198 -17.59 -2.37 16.84
C ILE A 198 -18.67 -1.65 17.65
N ILE A 199 -18.44 -1.61 18.95
CA ILE A 199 -19.18 -0.81 19.93
C ILE A 199 -18.25 0.31 20.38
N LYS A 200 -18.73 1.56 20.28
CA LYS A 200 -18.04 2.75 20.77
C LYS A 200 -18.75 3.28 22.01
N GLU A 201 -18.06 3.27 23.14
CA GLU A 201 -18.58 3.74 24.43
C GLU A 201 -17.59 4.67 25.14
N ARG A 202 -18.08 5.45 26.11
CA ARG A 202 -17.21 6.19 27.03
C ARG A 202 -16.84 5.29 28.20
N SER A 203 -15.63 5.45 28.74
CA SER A 203 -15.23 4.77 29.97
C SER A 203 -16.07 5.25 31.14
N LEU A 204 -16.42 4.33 32.03
CA LEU A 204 -17.11 4.64 33.30
C LEU A 204 -16.18 5.32 34.30
N GLU A 205 -14.87 5.07 34.20
CA GLU A 205 -13.86 5.65 35.10
C GLU A 205 -13.41 7.05 34.67
N ASP A 206 -13.47 7.33 33.37
CA ASP A 206 -13.13 8.63 32.78
C ASP A 206 -13.95 8.85 31.51
N GLU A 207 -14.99 9.68 31.59
CA GLU A 207 -15.88 9.95 30.46
C GLU A 207 -15.16 10.59 29.26
N ARG A 208 -13.97 11.16 29.44
CA ARG A 208 -13.15 11.70 28.34
C ARG A 208 -12.51 10.60 27.50
N THR A 209 -12.40 9.40 28.06
CA THR A 209 -11.82 8.23 27.40
C THR A 209 -12.89 7.50 26.59
N ILE A 210 -12.62 7.33 25.29
CA ILE A 210 -13.46 6.55 24.39
C ILE A 210 -12.85 5.17 24.21
N ILE A 211 -13.65 4.14 24.51
CA ILE A 211 -13.32 2.73 24.37
C ILE A 211 -14.00 2.18 23.11
N LEU A 212 -13.24 1.39 22.37
CA LEU A 212 -13.71 0.58 21.25
C LEU A 212 -13.71 -0.88 21.70
N LYS A 213 -14.81 -1.57 21.44
CA LYS A 213 -14.94 -3.03 21.62
C LYS A 213 -15.37 -3.66 20.31
N LEU A 214 -14.88 -4.86 20.04
CA LEU A 214 -15.39 -5.65 18.93
C LEU A 214 -16.80 -6.16 19.27
N ASN A 215 -17.68 -6.24 18.27
CA ASN A 215 -18.97 -6.90 18.46
C ASN A 215 -18.78 -8.42 18.35
N ASP A 216 -18.95 -9.15 19.45
CA ASP A 216 -18.70 -10.59 19.52
C ASP A 216 -19.50 -11.38 18.47
N CYS A 217 -20.72 -10.94 18.14
CA CYS A 217 -21.54 -11.55 17.10
C CYS A 217 -20.92 -11.48 15.69
N LYS A 218 -19.97 -10.57 15.47
CA LYS A 218 -19.24 -10.38 14.21
C LYS A 218 -17.84 -11.01 14.24
N ALA A 219 -17.35 -11.48 15.39
CA ALA A 219 -15.97 -11.96 15.55
C ALA A 219 -15.60 -13.07 14.55
N SER A 220 -16.47 -14.06 14.36
CA SER A 220 -16.24 -15.17 13.42
C SER A 220 -16.12 -14.70 11.97
N LEU A 221 -16.98 -13.76 11.55
CA LEU A 221 -16.94 -13.14 10.23
C LEU A 221 -15.68 -12.31 10.03
N ILE A 222 -15.27 -11.54 11.04
CA ILE A 222 -14.05 -10.72 10.95
C ILE A 222 -12.82 -11.64 10.79
N LEU A 223 -12.76 -12.73 11.55
CA LEU A 223 -11.68 -13.69 11.46
C LEU A 223 -11.62 -14.36 10.08
N SER A 224 -12.76 -14.71 9.48
CA SER A 224 -12.78 -15.31 8.14
C SER A 224 -12.36 -14.31 7.05
N ILE A 225 -12.75 -13.04 7.18
CA ILE A 225 -12.31 -11.96 6.28
C ILE A 225 -10.79 -11.78 6.35
N ILE A 226 -10.22 -11.69 7.56
CA ILE A 226 -8.77 -11.58 7.74
C ILE A 226 -8.04 -12.82 7.19
N GLU A 227 -8.65 -14.01 7.25
CA GLU A 227 -8.11 -15.22 6.64
C GLU A 227 -8.05 -15.13 5.12
N SER A 228 -9.12 -14.62 4.52
CA SER A 228 -9.15 -14.33 3.10
C SER A 228 -8.04 -13.35 2.73
N CYS A 229 -7.89 -12.25 3.46
CA CYS A 229 -6.83 -11.25 3.23
C CYS A 229 -5.42 -11.88 3.31
N TYR A 230 -5.15 -12.68 4.33
CA TYR A 230 -3.87 -13.39 4.45
C TYR A 230 -3.63 -14.36 3.28
N ASN A 231 -4.64 -15.11 2.85
CA ASN A 231 -4.51 -16.04 1.75
C ASN A 231 -4.26 -15.32 0.42
N THR A 232 -4.94 -14.20 0.17
CA THR A 232 -4.70 -13.33 -0.99
C THR A 232 -3.26 -12.80 -1.00
N LEU A 233 -2.76 -12.33 0.15
CA LEU A 233 -1.34 -11.94 0.28
C LEU A 233 -0.39 -13.10 -0.03
N LYS A 234 -0.60 -14.25 0.62
CA LYS A 234 0.25 -15.43 0.44
C LYS A 234 0.30 -15.89 -1.02
N GLN A 235 -0.84 -15.87 -1.71
CA GLN A 235 -0.92 -16.24 -3.11
C GLN A 235 -0.23 -15.19 -4.00
N GLY A 236 -0.47 -13.89 -3.74
CA GLY A 236 0.12 -12.79 -4.48
C GLY A 236 1.65 -12.70 -4.35
N MET A 237 2.21 -13.18 -3.24
CA MET A 237 3.66 -13.20 -2.96
C MET A 237 4.36 -14.51 -3.33
N LYS A 238 3.66 -15.53 -3.86
CA LYS A 238 4.19 -16.91 -3.99
C LYS A 238 5.42 -17.04 -4.93
N ASN A 239 5.67 -16.07 -5.80
CA ASN A 239 6.68 -16.13 -6.88
C ASN A 239 7.64 -14.92 -6.87
N LEU A 240 7.88 -14.29 -5.71
CA LEU A 240 8.85 -13.19 -5.53
C LEU A 240 10.14 -13.67 -4.86
#